data_AF-A0A945LXY8-F1
#
_entry.id   AF-A0A945LXY8-F1
#
_cell.length_a   1.000
_cell.length_b   1.000
_cell.length_c   1.000
_cell.angle_alpha   90.00
_cell.angle_beta   90.00
_cell.angle_gamma   90.00
#
_symmetry.space_group_name_H-M   'P 1'
#
loop_
_entity.id
_entity.type
_entity.pdbx_description
1 polymer ?
#
loop_
_entity_poly.entity_id
_entity_poly.type
_entity_poly.pdbx_seq_one_letter_code
_entity_poly.pdbx_strand_id
1 'polypeptide(L)'
;MNKSSSGDPKNTLYCSFCGKSQHEVRKLIAGPTVFICDECVELCMDIIREEHKSTLVKSDNGVPTPREVCKVLDDYVIGQDHAKRVLS
;
A
#
# COMPACT_ATOMS: atom_id res chain seq x y z
N MET A 1 -47.39 19.19 6.43
CA MET A 1 -46.08 19.86 6.64
C MET A 1 -45.37 19.17 7.79
N ASN A 2 -44.26 18.47 7.55
CA ASN A 2 -43.37 18.11 8.66
C ASN A 2 -41.94 18.51 8.32
N LYS A 3 -41.40 19.33 9.22
CA LYS A 3 -40.23 20.21 9.12
C LYS A 3 -38.97 19.45 8.70
N SER A 4 -38.32 19.97 7.65
CA SER A 4 -36.94 19.70 7.29
C SER A 4 -36.04 19.93 8.50
N SER A 5 -35.27 18.90 8.90
CA SER A 5 -34.21 19.03 9.89
C SER A 5 -33.06 19.80 9.22
N SER A 6 -33.02 21.11 9.49
CA SER A 6 -31.90 21.97 9.16
C SER A 6 -30.68 21.50 9.96
N GLY A 7 -29.68 20.93 9.28
CA GLY A 7 -28.38 20.64 9.87
C GLY A 7 -27.66 21.95 10.19
N ASP A 8 -27.32 22.16 11.46
CA ASP A 8 -26.52 23.30 11.91
C ASP A 8 -25.13 23.28 11.24
N PRO A 9 -24.74 24.30 10.45
CA PRO A 9 -23.41 24.37 9.83
C PRO A 9 -22.27 24.59 10.84
N LYS A 10 -22.57 24.60 12.14
CA LYS A 10 -21.62 24.91 13.23
C LYS A 10 -20.96 23.66 13.84
N ASN A 11 -21.40 22.45 13.47
CA ASN A 11 -20.89 21.21 14.07
C ASN A 11 -20.43 20.17 13.03
N THR A 12 -20.17 20.59 11.80
CA THR A 12 -19.58 19.72 10.78
C THR A 12 -18.13 19.46 11.14
N LEU A 13 -17.80 18.18 11.34
CA LEU A 13 -16.43 17.74 11.56
C LEU A 13 -15.73 17.53 10.22
N TYR A 14 -14.42 17.81 10.20
CA TYR A 14 -13.58 17.70 9.02
C TYR A 14 -12.40 16.77 9.28
N CYS A 15 -12.04 15.96 8.30
CA CYS A 15 -10.83 15.15 8.34
C CYS A 15 -9.60 16.07 8.37
N SER A 16 -8.72 15.88 9.35
CA SER A 16 -7.50 16.67 9.52
C SER A 16 -6.45 16.40 8.44
N PHE A 17 -6.61 15.34 7.64
CA PHE A 17 -5.66 14.91 6.61
C PHE A 17 -6.06 15.38 5.20
N CYS A 18 -7.32 15.19 4.81
CA CYS A 18 -7.81 15.54 3.47
C CYS A 18 -8.75 16.75 3.43
N GLY A 19 -9.20 17.25 4.60
CA GLY A 19 -10.11 18.39 4.68
C GLY A 19 -11.58 18.09 4.33
N LYS A 20 -11.92 16.85 3.95
CA LYS A 20 -13.31 16.44 3.66
C LYS A 20 -14.18 16.51 4.92
N SER A 21 -15.42 16.93 4.74
CA SER A 21 -16.43 16.95 5.80
C SER A 21 -16.95 15.55 6.12
N GLN A 22 -17.53 15.39 7.31
CA GLN A 22 -18.19 14.15 7.75
C GLN A 22 -19.26 13.64 6.77
N HIS A 23 -19.88 14.52 5.99
CA HIS A 23 -20.91 14.18 5.01
C HIS A 23 -20.34 13.67 3.68
N GLU A 24 -19.08 13.97 3.38
CA GLU A 24 -18.40 13.59 2.15
C GLU A 24 -17.68 12.23 2.26
N VAL A 25 -17.55 11.70 3.46
CA VAL A 25 -16.85 10.44 3.75
C VAL A 25 -17.81 9.44 4.36
N ARG A 26 -17.58 8.14 4.12
CA ARG A 26 -18.46 7.10 4.65
C ARG A 26 -18.28 6.91 6.15
N LYS A 27 -17.05 7.07 6.65
CA LYS A 27 -16.75 7.06 8.09
C LYS A 27 -15.73 8.15 8.44
N LEU A 28 -15.98 8.83 9.55
CA LEU A 28 -15.03 9.76 10.16
C LEU A 28 -14.77 9.31 11.60
N ILE A 29 -13.50 9.02 11.91
CA ILE A 29 -13.04 8.57 13.22
C ILE A 29 -12.57 9.80 14.00
N ALA A 30 -13.13 9.99 15.20
CA ALA A 30 -12.82 11.12 16.07
C ALA A 30 -11.86 10.73 17.19
N GLY A 31 -10.70 11.40 17.24
CA GLY A 31 -9.81 11.40 18.39
C GLY A 31 -9.99 12.66 19.26
N PRO A 32 -9.26 12.78 20.38
CA PRO A 32 -9.37 13.93 21.29
C PRO A 32 -9.06 15.30 20.65
N THR A 33 -8.19 15.33 19.64
CA THR A 33 -7.71 16.57 18.98
C THR A 33 -7.61 16.47 17.47
N VAL A 34 -7.88 15.30 16.88
CA VAL A 34 -7.65 15.01 15.46
C VAL A 34 -8.74 14.09 14.93
N PHE A 35 -9.10 14.25 13.65
CA PHE A 35 -10.11 13.44 12.97
C PHE A 35 -9.53 12.84 11.70
N ILE A 36 -9.86 11.58 11.40
CA ILE A 36 -9.40 10.88 10.19
C ILE A 36 -10.54 10.13 9.52
N CYS A 37 -10.66 10.20 8.19
CA CYS A 37 -11.67 9.46 7.44
C CYS A 37 -11.20 8.08 6.99
N ASP A 38 -12.13 7.22 6.56
CA ASP A 38 -11.81 5.88 6.08
C ASP A 38 -10.86 5.87 4.86
N GLU A 39 -11.05 6.81 3.92
CA GLU A 39 -10.15 6.94 2.76
C GLU A 39 -8.70 7.25 3.16
N CYS A 40 -8.50 8.14 4.13
CA CYS A 40 -7.16 8.47 4.61
C CYS A 40 -6.53 7.29 5.36
N VAL A 41 -7.31 6.53 6.12
CA VAL A 41 -6.81 5.30 6.78
C VAL A 41 -6.38 4.27 5.74
N GLU A 42 -7.16 4.06 4.68
CA GLU A 42 -6.81 3.13 3.59
C GLU A 42 -5.52 3.56 2.89
N LEU A 43 -5.40 4.84 2.52
CA LEU A 43 -4.18 5.37 1.90
C LEU A 43 -2.96 5.24 2.82
N CYS A 44 -3.10 5.58 4.11
CA CYS A 44 -2.02 5.39 5.07
C CYS A 44 -1.61 3.93 5.21
N MET A 45 -2.59 3.00 5.19
CA MET A 45 -2.32 1.57 5.28
C MET A 45 -1.57 1.07 4.05
N ASP A 46 -1.91 1.56 2.85
CA ASP A 46 -1.22 1.20 1.61
C ASP A 46 0.23 1.70 1.59
N ILE A 47 0.48 2.94 2.02
CA ILE A 47 1.84 3.49 2.16
C ILE A 47 2.68 2.65 3.13
N ILE A 48 2.13 2.31 4.31
CA ILE A 48 2.82 1.47 5.30
C ILE A 48 3.12 0.07 4.73
N ARG A 49 2.16 -0.53 4.03
CA ARG A 49 2.34 -1.86 3.41
C ARG A 49 3.40 -1.85 2.32
N GLU A 50 3.47 -0.78 1.51
CA GLU A 50 4.48 -0.63 0.47
C GLU A 50 5.89 -0.49 1.07
N GLU A 51 6.03 0.25 2.18
CA GLU A 51 7.30 0.35 2.91
C GLU A 51 7.71 -1.00 3.53
N HIS A 52 6.75 -1.73 4.11
CA HIS A 52 6.98 -3.08 4.63
C HIS A 52 7.37 -4.07 3.53
N LYS A 53 6.74 -3.98 2.35
CA LYS A 53 7.14 -4.79 1.19
C LYS A 53 8.56 -4.43 0.74
N SER A 54 8.91 -3.15 0.71
CA SER A 54 10.25 -2.68 0.34
C SER A 54 11.33 -3.14 1.32
N THR A 55 10.99 -3.34 2.61
CA THR A 55 11.89 -3.90 3.62
C THR A 55 11.94 -5.43 3.58
N LEU A 56 10.83 -6.12 3.30
CA LEU A 56 10.81 -7.59 3.08
C LEU A 56 11.55 -7.98 1.79
N VAL A 57 11.51 -7.15 0.74
CA VAL A 57 12.32 -7.38 -0.47
C VAL A 57 13.81 -7.17 -0.19
N LYS A 58 14.18 -6.46 0.88
CA LYS A 58 15.57 -6.31 1.33
C LYS A 58 16.04 -7.43 2.26
N SER A 59 15.19 -8.39 2.63
CA SER A 59 15.57 -9.51 3.49
C SER A 59 14.67 -10.72 3.23
N ASP A 60 15.11 -11.63 2.32
CA ASP A 60 15.23 -13.09 2.56
C ASP A 60 15.24 -13.98 1.29
N ASN A 61 15.12 -13.43 0.08
CA ASN A 61 15.47 -14.19 -1.14
C ASN A 61 16.37 -13.34 -2.01
N GLY A 62 17.63 -13.21 -1.56
CA GLY A 62 18.71 -12.66 -2.35
C GLY A 62 18.66 -13.22 -3.76
N VAL A 63 18.83 -12.34 -4.75
CA VAL A 63 18.92 -12.71 -6.16
C VAL A 63 19.79 -13.97 -6.27
N PRO A 64 19.31 -15.04 -6.91
CA PRO A 64 20.06 -16.29 -7.00
C PRO A 64 21.44 -15.99 -7.58
N THR A 65 22.45 -16.64 -7.02
CA THR A 65 23.81 -16.51 -7.54
C THR A 65 23.83 -16.96 -9.01
N PRO A 66 24.77 -16.45 -9.82
CA PRO A 66 24.95 -16.91 -11.20
C PRO A 66 25.02 -18.44 -11.33
N ARG A 67 25.57 -19.12 -10.31
CA ARG A 67 25.61 -20.59 -10.28
C ARG A 67 24.24 -21.24 -10.13
N GLU A 68 23.36 -20.67 -9.31
CA GLU A 68 22.00 -21.15 -9.12
C GLU A 68 21.14 -20.89 -10.36
N VAL A 69 21.31 -19.73 -11.00
CA VAL A 69 20.66 -19.41 -12.28
C VAL A 69 21.08 -20.40 -13.37
N CYS A 70 22.39 -20.65 -13.50
CA CYS A 70 22.92 -21.62 -14.47
C CYS A 70 22.37 -23.03 -14.23
N LYS A 71 22.27 -23.46 -12.97
CA LYS A 71 21.73 -24.77 -12.60
C LYS A 71 20.26 -24.92 -13.00
N VAL A 72 19.44 -23.90 -12.81
CA VAL A 72 18.03 -23.91 -13.27
C VAL A 72 17.96 -23.95 -14.79
N LEU A 73 18.86 -23.23 -15.49
CA LEU A 73 18.92 -23.26 -16.96
C LEU A 73 19.35 -24.64 -17.50
N ASP A 74 20.15 -25.42 -16.76
CA ASP A 74 20.56 -26.77 -17.15
C ASP A 74 19.38 -27.76 -17.21
N ASP A 75 18.35 -27.55 -16.39
CA ASP A 75 17.15 -28.40 -16.37
C ASP A 75 16.29 -28.26 -17.64
N TYR A 76 16.40 -27.13 -18.35
CA TYR A 76 15.57 -26.82 -19.54
C TYR A 76 16.35 -26.66 -20.84
N VAL A 77 17.63 -26.30 -20.77
CA VAL A 77 18.48 -26.02 -21.93
C VAL A 77 19.65 -27.00 -21.93
N ILE A 78 19.79 -27.81 -22.97
CA ILE A 78 20.90 -28.78 -23.07
C ILE A 78 22.08 -28.13 -23.79
N GLY A 79 23.26 -28.15 -23.17
CA GLY A 79 24.48 -27.50 -23.69
C GLY A 79 24.45 -25.98 -23.53
N GLN A 80 24.95 -25.25 -24.54
CA GLN A 80 24.96 -23.78 -24.58
C GLN A 80 25.62 -23.12 -23.34
N ASP A 81 26.74 -23.68 -22.87
CA ASP A 81 27.42 -23.25 -21.64
C ASP A 81 27.84 -21.78 -21.67
N HIS A 82 28.25 -21.29 -22.83
CA HIS A 82 28.62 -19.88 -23.00
C HIS A 82 27.41 -18.95 -22.80
N ALA A 83 26.25 -19.28 -23.39
CA ALA A 83 25.06 -18.47 -23.27
C ALA A 83 24.51 -18.47 -21.84
N LYS A 84 24.52 -19.63 -21.16
CA LYS A 84 24.08 -19.73 -19.76
C LYS A 84 24.94 -18.90 -18.82
N ARG A 85 26.26 -18.89 -19.03
CA ARG A 85 27.21 -18.06 -18.25
C ARG A 85 27.02 -16.56 -18.47
N VAL A 86 26.59 -16.16 -19.67
CA VAL A 86 26.32 -14.74 -19.99
C VAL A 86 24.99 -14.27 -19.38
N LEU A 87 24.02 -15.18 -19.22
CA LEU A 87 22.69 -14.89 -18.68
C LEU A 87 22.59 -15.00 -17.16
N SER A 88 23.57 -15.65 -16.54
CA SER A 88 23.66 -15.86 -15.09
C SER A 88 24.52 -14.82 -14.41
#